data_AF-A0A0L7K954-F1
#
_entry.id   AF-A0A0L7K954-F1
#
_cell.length_a   1.000
_cell.length_b   1.000
_cell.length_c   1.000
_cell.angle_alpha   90.00
_cell.angle_beta   90.00
_cell.angle_gamma   90.00
#
_symmetry.space_group_name_H-M   'P 1'
#
loop_
_entity.id
_entity.type
_entity.pdbx_description
1 polymer ?
#
loop_
_entity_poly.entity_id
_entity_poly.type
_entity_poly.pdbx_seq_one_letter_code
_entity_poly.pdbx_strand_id
1 'polypeptide(L)'
;MDSLDKIKGNKRWFKQADLENQKNKEINNFYEKELKKKKIEEYERLKKLNDTLDEKHKKNNADVENEETNIEITLSNKQIIMLLRQLKEPIRLFGETDLQRYNRLKELKMNKNELKINEQNIFGDVLRGRLKEDSLDLIEDNIEDEIEKGSDKKNKNNSNVSISEKGK
;
A
#
# COMPACT_ATOMS: atom_id res chain seq x y z
N MET A 1 43.33 -6.97 -73.14
CA MET A 1 42.13 -6.74 -73.98
C MET A 1 41.06 -7.64 -73.38
N ASP A 2 40.58 -7.32 -72.17
CA ASP A 2 39.91 -8.32 -71.29
C ASP A 2 38.65 -7.76 -70.63
N SER A 3 37.75 -7.21 -71.44
CA SER A 3 36.52 -6.58 -70.91
C SER A 3 35.25 -6.86 -71.71
N LEU A 4 35.29 -7.75 -72.71
CA LEU A 4 34.12 -8.05 -73.56
C LEU A 4 33.46 -9.42 -73.31
N ASP A 5 34.12 -10.35 -72.61
CA ASP A 5 33.61 -11.73 -72.45
C ASP A 5 32.73 -12.00 -71.22
N LYS A 6 32.58 -11.05 -70.29
CA LYS A 6 31.68 -11.21 -69.12
C LYS A 6 30.20 -10.87 -69.40
N ILE A 7 29.86 -10.38 -70.60
CA ILE A 7 28.50 -9.91 -70.94
C ILE A 7 27.66 -11.02 -71.61
N LYS A 8 28.19 -12.23 -71.81
CA LYS A 8 27.41 -13.41 -72.24
C LYS A 8 26.81 -14.19 -71.05
N GLY A 9 26.30 -13.49 -70.05
CA GLY A 9 25.45 -14.08 -69.02
C GLY A 9 24.04 -14.26 -69.57
N ASN A 10 23.55 -15.50 -69.64
CA ASN A 10 22.16 -15.85 -69.98
C ASN A 10 21.18 -14.93 -69.23
N LYS A 11 20.57 -13.95 -69.90
CA LYS A 11 19.59 -13.04 -69.29
C LYS A 11 18.34 -13.84 -68.95
N ARG A 12 18.29 -14.36 -67.72
CA ARG A 12 17.10 -14.98 -67.15
C ARG A 12 16.07 -13.87 -66.97
N TRP A 13 15.07 -13.85 -67.84
CA TRP A 13 13.92 -12.97 -67.70
C TRP A 13 13.11 -13.45 -66.50
N PHE A 14 12.99 -12.61 -65.47
CA PHE A 14 12.14 -12.88 -64.32
C PHE A 14 10.81 -12.20 -64.52
N LYS A 15 9.72 -12.90 -64.19
CA LYS A 15 8.39 -12.30 -64.21
C LYS A 15 8.33 -11.25 -63.10
N GLN A 16 7.83 -10.06 -63.40
CA GLN A 16 7.72 -8.98 -62.42
C GLN A 16 6.97 -9.42 -61.16
N ALA A 17 5.92 -10.23 -61.33
CA ALA A 17 5.15 -10.82 -60.24
C ALA A 17 5.99 -11.71 -59.31
N ASP A 18 6.99 -12.43 -59.84
CA ASP A 18 7.86 -13.31 -59.03
C ASP A 18 8.82 -12.49 -58.17
N LEU A 19 9.36 -11.39 -58.72
CA LEU A 19 10.19 -10.44 -57.98
C LEU A 19 9.41 -9.73 -56.88
N GLU A 20 8.17 -9.32 -57.16
CA GLU A 20 7.30 -8.68 -56.19
C GLU A 20 6.88 -9.65 -55.07
N ASN A 21 6.54 -10.88 -55.42
CA ASN A 21 6.26 -11.93 -54.44
C ASN A 21 7.46 -12.23 -53.54
N GLN A 22 8.68 -12.20 -54.08
CA GLN A 22 9.89 -12.39 -53.27
C GLN A 22 10.07 -11.24 -52.26
N LYS A 23 9.92 -9.99 -52.71
CA LYS A 23 9.97 -8.82 -51.81
C LYS A 23 8.89 -8.88 -50.73
N ASN A 24 7.66 -9.22 -51.09
CA ASN A 24 6.55 -9.31 -50.13
C ASN A 24 6.79 -10.42 -49.09
N LYS A 25 7.38 -11.56 -49.49
CA LYS A 25 7.78 -12.62 -48.55
C LYS A 25 8.86 -12.15 -47.57
N GLU A 26 9.86 -11.42 -48.05
CA GLU A 26 10.92 -10.88 -47.19
C GLU A 26 10.36 -9.85 -46.19
N ILE A 27 9.46 -8.98 -46.64
CA ILE A 27 8.77 -8.00 -45.80
C ILE A 27 7.93 -8.71 -44.72
N ASN A 28 7.12 -9.69 -45.10
CA ASN A 28 6.31 -10.45 -44.15
C ASN A 28 7.19 -11.19 -43.12
N ASN A 29 8.27 -11.83 -43.57
CA ASN A 29 9.22 -12.49 -42.69
C ASN A 29 9.86 -11.54 -41.68
N PHE A 30 10.13 -10.29 -42.08
CA PHE A 30 10.65 -9.26 -41.18
C PHE A 30 9.63 -8.92 -40.08
N TYR A 31 8.37 -8.66 -40.46
CA TYR A 31 7.31 -8.36 -39.50
C TYR A 31 7.01 -9.52 -38.55
N GLU A 32 7.03 -10.76 -39.05
CA GLU A 32 6.86 -11.94 -38.21
C GLU A 32 7.98 -12.09 -37.18
N LYS A 33 9.22 -11.81 -37.56
CA LYS A 33 10.38 -11.85 -36.64
C LYS A 33 10.27 -10.77 -35.57
N GLU A 34 9.93 -9.54 -35.96
CA GLU A 34 9.68 -8.43 -35.02
C GLU A 34 8.57 -8.76 -34.02
N LEU A 35 7.45 -9.32 -34.49
CA LEU A 35 6.35 -9.74 -33.63
C LEU A 35 6.77 -10.84 -32.64
N LYS A 36 7.51 -11.84 -33.10
CA LYS A 36 8.05 -12.91 -32.23
C LYS A 36 8.99 -12.34 -31.18
N LYS A 37 9.86 -11.41 -31.56
CA LYS A 37 10.79 -10.75 -30.63
C LYS A 37 10.05 -9.98 -29.53
N LYS A 38 9.07 -9.14 -29.90
CA LYS A 38 8.25 -8.40 -28.93
C LYS A 38 7.51 -9.32 -27.97
N LYS A 39 7.01 -10.46 -28.46
CA LYS A 39 6.33 -11.45 -27.61
C LYS A 39 7.27 -12.08 -26.58
N ILE A 40 8.52 -12.35 -26.94
CA ILE A 40 9.54 -12.88 -26.02
C ILE A 40 9.92 -11.82 -24.97
N GLU A 41 10.17 -10.58 -25.40
CA GLU A 41 10.51 -9.47 -24.51
C GLU A 41 9.41 -9.21 -23.47
N GLU A 42 8.15 -9.22 -23.90
CA GLU A 42 7.01 -9.04 -22.99
C GLU A 42 6.88 -10.20 -22.00
N TYR A 43 7.11 -11.43 -22.46
CA TYR A 43 7.11 -12.60 -21.58
C TYR A 43 8.20 -12.52 -20.51
N GLU A 44 9.43 -12.11 -20.89
CA GLU A 44 10.52 -11.91 -19.92
C GLU A 44 10.22 -10.79 -18.94
N ARG A 45 9.58 -9.71 -19.40
CA ARG A 45 9.14 -8.60 -18.54
C ARG A 45 8.10 -9.05 -17.51
N LEU A 46 7.09 -9.80 -17.96
CA LEU A 46 6.05 -10.34 -17.08
C LEU A 46 6.62 -11.34 -16.08
N LYS A 47 7.56 -12.20 -16.52
CA LYS A 47 8.26 -13.13 -15.64
C LYS A 47 9.02 -12.40 -14.52
N LYS A 48 9.75 -11.33 -14.85
CA LYS A 48 10.44 -10.50 -13.84
C LYS A 48 9.46 -9.87 -12.85
N LEU A 49 8.32 -9.36 -13.32
CA LEU A 49 7.29 -8.80 -12.44
C LEU A 49 6.73 -9.87 -11.49
N ASN A 50 6.46 -11.07 -12.00
CA ASN A 50 5.97 -12.17 -11.17
C ASN A 50 7.01 -12.58 -10.12
N ASP A 51 8.27 -12.74 -10.51
CA ASP A 51 9.37 -13.08 -9.60
C ASP A 51 9.49 -12.01 -8.47
N THR A 52 9.36 -10.71 -8.79
CA THR A 52 9.36 -9.64 -7.76
C THR A 52 8.12 -9.64 -6.86
N LEU A 53 6.97 -10.07 -7.37
CA LEU A 53 5.74 -10.16 -6.59
C LEU A 53 5.83 -11.32 -5.61
N ASP A 54 6.34 -12.48 -6.05
CA ASP A 54 6.60 -13.64 -5.19
C ASP A 54 7.61 -13.31 -4.08
N GLU A 55 8.65 -12.53 -4.38
CA GLU A 55 9.60 -12.03 -3.38
C GLU A 55 8.94 -11.07 -2.37
N LYS A 56 8.06 -10.17 -2.83
CA LYS A 56 7.29 -9.28 -1.94
C LYS A 56 6.35 -10.08 -1.04
N HIS A 57 5.64 -11.08 -1.57
CA HIS A 57 4.79 -11.97 -0.77
C HIS A 57 5.60 -12.77 0.25
N LYS A 58 6.80 -13.25 -0.10
CA LYS A 58 7.70 -13.91 0.87
C LYS A 58 8.21 -12.96 1.96
N LYS A 59 8.56 -11.72 1.62
CA LYS A 59 8.98 -10.71 2.61
C LYS A 59 7.84 -10.30 3.53
N ASN A 60 6.65 -10.09 2.99
CA ASN A 60 5.47 -9.78 3.78
C ASN A 60 5.07 -10.95 4.69
N ASN A 61 5.17 -12.21 4.26
CA ASN A 61 4.91 -13.35 5.15
C ASN A 61 5.87 -13.42 6.34
N ALA A 62 7.14 -13.04 6.17
CA ALA A 62 8.12 -13.05 7.26
C ALA A 62 7.90 -11.93 8.31
N ASP A 63 7.41 -10.76 7.89
CA ASP A 63 7.04 -9.67 8.82
C ASP A 63 5.64 -9.87 9.41
N VAL A 64 4.71 -10.48 8.67
CA VAL A 64 3.33 -10.76 9.12
C VAL A 64 3.29 -11.92 10.13
N GLU A 65 4.16 -12.93 10.00
CA GLU A 65 4.24 -14.02 10.99
C GLU A 65 4.74 -13.56 12.37
N ASN A 66 5.41 -12.43 12.51
CA ASN A 66 5.84 -11.92 13.82
C ASN A 66 4.79 -11.05 14.53
N GLU A 67 3.81 -10.48 13.82
CA GLU A 67 2.75 -9.66 14.44
C GLU A 67 1.39 -10.39 14.54
N GLU A 68 1.10 -11.39 13.70
CA GLU A 68 -0.22 -12.06 13.68
C GLU A 68 -0.34 -13.27 14.62
N THR A 69 0.76 -13.85 15.12
CA THR A 69 0.70 -15.14 15.83
C THR A 69 0.38 -15.05 17.33
N ASN A 70 0.23 -13.86 17.91
CA ASN A 70 -0.09 -13.71 19.34
C ASN A 70 -1.34 -12.86 19.62
N ILE A 71 -2.32 -12.84 18.71
CA ILE A 71 -3.63 -12.27 19.04
C ILE A 71 -4.54 -13.38 19.52
N GLU A 72 -4.35 -13.78 20.78
CA GLU A 72 -5.32 -14.60 21.48
C GLU A 72 -6.66 -13.84 21.48
N ILE A 73 -7.73 -14.46 20.97
CA ILE A 73 -9.05 -13.84 20.94
C ILE A 73 -9.52 -13.70 22.40
N THR A 74 -9.31 -12.52 22.97
CA THR A 74 -9.64 -12.24 24.38
C THR A 74 -11.14 -12.26 24.66
N LEU A 75 -11.96 -12.04 23.63
CA LEU A 75 -13.41 -11.93 23.73
C LEU A 75 -14.12 -13.20 23.24
N SER A 76 -15.10 -13.66 24.01
CA SER A 76 -15.97 -14.75 23.56
C SER A 76 -16.81 -14.32 22.35
N ASN A 77 -17.17 -15.29 21.50
CA ASN A 77 -18.04 -15.06 20.34
C ASN A 77 -19.36 -14.34 20.71
N LYS A 78 -19.94 -14.62 21.88
CA LYS A 78 -21.15 -13.93 22.36
C LYS A 78 -20.91 -12.44 22.59
N GLN A 79 -19.78 -12.08 23.21
CA GLN A 79 -19.41 -10.69 23.44
C GLN A 79 -19.14 -9.96 22.13
N ILE A 80 -18.44 -10.60 21.19
CA ILE A 80 -18.17 -10.04 19.85
C ILE A 80 -19.48 -9.70 19.13
N ILE A 81 -20.44 -10.64 19.11
CA ILE A 81 -21.76 -10.43 18.51
C ILE A 81 -22.51 -9.27 19.17
N MET A 82 -22.47 -9.20 20.50
CA MET A 82 -23.16 -8.16 21.26
C MET A 82 -22.58 -6.77 20.95
N LEU A 83 -21.25 -6.65 20.90
CA LEU A 83 -20.56 -5.41 20.54
C LEU A 83 -20.86 -4.99 19.10
N LEU A 84 -20.81 -5.91 18.13
CA LEU A 84 -21.17 -5.60 16.74
C LEU A 84 -22.61 -5.10 16.60
N ARG A 85 -23.57 -5.69 17.33
CA ARG A 85 -24.96 -5.20 17.38
C ARG A 85 -25.07 -3.78 17.96
N GLN A 86 -24.35 -3.48 19.05
CA GLN A 86 -24.31 -2.14 19.63
C GLN A 86 -23.75 -1.11 18.65
N LEU A 87 -22.77 -1.52 17.84
CA LEU A 87 -22.18 -0.68 16.79
C LEU A 87 -23.07 -0.55 15.54
N LYS A 88 -24.21 -1.28 15.49
CA LYS A 88 -25.11 -1.42 14.33
C LYS A 88 -24.43 -2.03 13.09
N GLU A 89 -23.44 -2.90 13.34
CA GLU A 89 -22.67 -3.57 12.29
C GLU A 89 -23.19 -5.00 12.06
N PRO A 90 -23.03 -5.55 10.84
CA PRO A 90 -23.37 -6.94 10.56
C PRO A 90 -22.61 -7.89 11.50
N ILE A 91 -23.34 -8.83 12.08
CA ILE A 91 -22.80 -9.83 13.01
C ILE A 91 -21.81 -10.77 12.30
N ARG A 92 -22.11 -11.08 11.04
CA ARG A 92 -21.26 -11.90 10.17
C ARG A 92 -21.38 -11.44 8.74
N LEU A 93 -20.25 -11.20 8.08
CA LEU A 93 -20.20 -10.99 6.64
C LEU A 93 -20.13 -12.35 5.90
N PHE A 94 -20.51 -12.35 4.63
CA PHE A 94 -20.50 -13.57 3.81
C PHE A 94 -19.06 -14.08 3.68
N GLY A 95 -18.83 -15.36 4.03
CA GLY A 95 -17.49 -15.96 4.02
C GLY A 95 -16.55 -15.55 5.16
N GLU A 96 -17.00 -14.74 6.11
CA GLU A 96 -16.16 -14.25 7.22
C GLU A 96 -15.88 -15.36 8.26
N THR A 97 -14.61 -15.49 8.65
CA THR A 97 -14.14 -16.35 9.75
C THR A 97 -14.27 -15.66 11.11
N ASP A 98 -14.19 -16.43 12.22
CA ASP A 98 -14.30 -15.87 13.57
C ASP A 98 -13.16 -14.88 13.90
N LEU A 99 -11.94 -15.16 13.43
CA LEU A 99 -10.79 -14.26 13.58
C LEU A 99 -10.99 -12.95 12.81
N GLN A 100 -11.44 -13.03 11.55
CA GLN A 100 -11.73 -11.84 10.74
C GLN A 100 -12.82 -10.96 11.38
N ARG A 101 -13.86 -11.60 11.93
CA ARG A 101 -14.94 -10.92 12.68
C ARG A 101 -14.40 -10.16 13.89
N TYR A 102 -13.50 -10.79 14.65
CA TYR A 102 -12.86 -10.18 15.81
C TYR A 102 -11.97 -9.00 15.41
N ASN A 103 -11.15 -9.15 14.38
CA ASN A 103 -10.27 -8.09 13.88
C ASN A 103 -11.08 -6.88 13.39
N ARG A 104 -12.15 -7.11 12.63
CA ARG A 104 -13.08 -6.05 12.21
C ARG A 104 -13.69 -5.30 13.40
N LEU A 105 -14.09 -6.03 14.45
CA LEU A 105 -14.60 -5.40 15.67
C LEU A 105 -13.52 -4.53 16.35
N LYS A 106 -12.27 -5.00 16.39
CA LYS A 106 -11.14 -4.26 16.96
C LYS A 106 -10.91 -2.94 16.22
N GLU A 107 -10.87 -2.97 14.90
CA GLU A 107 -10.73 -1.79 14.03
C GLU A 107 -11.88 -0.79 14.24
N LEU A 108 -13.13 -1.27 14.27
CA LEU A 108 -14.30 -0.42 14.50
C LEU A 108 -14.28 0.27 15.88
N LYS A 109 -13.75 -0.40 16.90
CA LYS A 109 -13.63 0.17 18.24
C LYS A 109 -12.57 1.27 18.29
N MET A 110 -11.43 1.10 17.61
CA MET A 110 -10.37 2.12 17.53
C MET A 110 -10.87 3.38 16.82
N ASN A 111 -11.45 3.24 15.62
CA ASN A 111 -11.93 4.39 14.83
C ASN A 111 -12.97 5.24 15.57
N LYS A 112 -13.87 4.62 16.36
CA LYS A 112 -14.86 5.37 17.16
C LYS A 112 -14.24 6.06 18.37
N ASN A 113 -13.20 5.50 18.96
CA ASN A 113 -12.50 6.11 20.10
C ASN A 113 -11.67 7.30 19.63
N GLU A 114 -10.94 7.17 18.52
CA GLU A 114 -10.19 8.27 17.91
C GLU A 114 -11.09 9.46 17.56
N LEU A 115 -12.29 9.20 17.00
CA LEU A 115 -13.28 10.24 16.73
C LEU A 115 -13.75 10.96 18.01
N LYS A 116 -13.92 10.25 19.12
CA LYS A 116 -14.33 10.86 20.40
C LYS A 116 -13.20 11.67 21.06
N ILE A 117 -11.97 11.19 20.99
CA ILE A 117 -10.79 11.87 21.54
C ILE A 117 -10.56 13.20 20.81
N ASN A 118 -10.73 13.23 19.49
CA ASN A 118 -10.54 14.45 18.71
C ASN A 118 -11.65 15.51 18.90
N GLU A 119 -12.84 15.11 19.38
CA GLU A 119 -13.96 16.02 19.61
C GLU A 119 -14.05 16.51 21.08
N GLN A 120 -13.55 15.76 22.05
CA GLN A 120 -13.63 16.13 23.45
C GLN A 120 -12.45 17.01 23.87
N ASN A 121 -12.73 18.26 24.24
CA ASN A 121 -11.74 19.14 24.86
C ASN A 121 -11.53 18.73 26.34
N ILE A 122 -10.65 17.75 26.52
CA ILE A 122 -10.32 17.11 27.79
C ILE A 122 -9.95 18.15 28.86
N PHE A 123 -9.11 19.13 28.49
CA PHE A 123 -8.71 20.23 29.37
C PHE A 123 -9.90 21.05 29.85
N GLY A 124 -10.83 21.37 28.96
CA GLY A 124 -12.03 22.11 29.31
C GLY A 124 -12.94 21.35 30.28
N ASP A 125 -13.03 20.03 30.13
CA ASP A 125 -13.91 19.20 30.96
C ASP A 125 -13.31 18.90 32.34
N VAL A 126 -11.98 18.80 32.44
CA VAL A 126 -11.27 18.77 33.73
C VAL A 126 -11.46 20.09 34.49
N LEU A 127 -11.28 21.23 33.84
CA LEU A 127 -11.51 22.54 34.46
C LEU A 127 -12.96 22.76 34.89
N ARG A 128 -13.92 22.14 34.20
CA ARG A 128 -15.36 22.22 34.51
C ARG A 128 -15.83 21.13 35.48
N GLY A 129 -14.96 20.24 35.93
CA GLY A 129 -15.31 19.13 36.83
C GLY A 129 -16.31 18.13 36.25
N ARG A 130 -16.36 18.00 34.92
CA ARG A 130 -17.29 17.08 34.21
C ARG A 130 -16.67 15.72 33.94
N LEU A 131 -15.35 15.61 33.99
CA LEU A 131 -14.63 14.35 33.80
C LEU A 131 -14.59 13.61 35.15
N LYS A 132 -15.01 12.34 35.15
CA LYS A 132 -14.95 11.46 36.33
C LYS A 132 -13.55 10.89 36.49
N GLU A 133 -13.13 10.62 37.72
CA GLU A 133 -11.78 10.13 38.07
C GLU A 133 -11.38 8.88 37.28
N ASP A 134 -12.29 7.90 37.11
CA ASP A 134 -12.05 6.66 36.34
C ASP A 134 -11.74 6.86 34.84
N SER A 135 -11.92 8.08 34.30
CA SER A 135 -11.61 8.41 32.91
C SER A 135 -10.20 8.97 32.73
N LEU A 136 -9.48 9.27 33.83
CA LEU A 136 -8.11 9.77 33.82
C LEU A 136 -7.10 8.63 33.57
N ASP A 137 -7.37 7.44 34.08
CA ASP A 137 -6.50 6.26 33.93
C ASP A 137 -6.27 5.88 32.46
N LEU A 138 -7.29 6.08 31.60
CA LEU A 138 -7.19 5.85 30.14
C LEU A 138 -6.35 6.90 29.40
N ILE A 139 -6.11 8.07 30.02
CA ILE A 139 -5.32 9.16 29.44
C ILE A 139 -3.85 8.99 29.81
N GLU A 140 -3.55 8.49 31.01
CA GLU A 140 -2.18 8.30 31.50
C GLU A 140 -1.40 7.33 30.59
N ASP A 141 -2.00 6.20 30.23
CA ASP A 141 -1.42 5.21 29.32
C ASP A 141 -1.03 5.80 27.94
N ASN A 142 -1.76 6.81 27.46
CA ASN A 142 -1.53 7.40 26.13
C ASN A 142 -0.53 8.57 26.15
N ILE A 143 -0.26 9.17 27.32
CA ILE A 143 0.73 10.24 27.50
C ILE A 143 2.14 9.64 27.70
N GLU A 144 2.25 8.50 28.39
CA GLU A 144 3.54 7.83 28.60
C GLU A 144 4.24 7.49 27.27
N ASP A 145 3.48 7.07 26.26
CA ASP A 145 3.98 6.79 24.90
C ASP A 145 4.44 8.04 24.12
N GLU A 146 3.91 9.22 24.43
CA GLU A 146 4.33 10.48 23.78
C GLU A 146 5.58 11.10 24.45
N ILE A 147 5.78 10.89 25.75
CA ILE A 147 6.94 11.44 26.47
C ILE A 147 8.24 10.77 26.02
N GLU A 148 8.22 9.48 25.66
CA GLU A 148 9.41 8.74 25.25
C GLU A 148 9.98 9.23 23.90
N LYS A 149 9.12 9.81 23.03
CA LYS A 149 9.53 10.33 21.71
C LYS A 149 9.92 11.82 21.70
N GLY A 150 9.74 12.54 22.81
CA GLY A 150 9.92 14.00 22.88
C GLY A 150 11.24 14.50 23.47
N SER A 151 12.10 13.62 24.01
CA SER A 151 13.24 14.04 24.84
C SER A 151 14.54 14.42 24.10
N ASP A 152 14.50 14.57 22.78
CA ASP A 152 15.64 15.07 21.98
C ASP A 152 15.34 16.40 21.28
N LYS A 153 15.26 17.49 22.06
CA LYS A 153 15.71 18.83 21.64
C LYS A 153 15.80 19.81 22.81
N LYS A 154 16.97 19.81 23.46
CA LYS A 154 17.52 21.03 24.10
C LYS A 154 17.64 22.14 23.05
N ASN A 155 17.05 23.31 23.27
CA ASN A 155 17.72 24.50 23.85
C ASN A 155 17.02 25.83 23.48
N LYS A 156 16.97 26.72 24.48
CA LYS A 156 17.20 28.19 24.40
C LYS A 156 16.11 29.07 23.75
N ASN A 157 15.35 29.80 24.56
CA ASN A 157 15.79 31.12 25.07
C ASN A 157 14.75 31.80 25.97
N ASN A 158 15.26 32.37 27.05
CA ASN A 158 14.57 33.20 28.03
C ASN A 158 14.13 34.56 27.44
N SER A 159 13.07 35.11 28.04
CA SER A 159 13.03 36.43 28.71
C SER A 159 11.91 37.39 28.27
N ASN A 160 11.23 37.88 29.32
CA ASN A 160 10.60 39.19 29.49
C ASN A 160 9.31 39.51 28.72
N VAL A 161 8.18 39.30 29.41
CA VAL A 161 7.00 40.17 29.24
C VAL A 161 7.00 41.17 30.40
N SER A 162 7.52 42.37 30.10
CA SER A 162 7.45 43.54 30.97
C SER A 162 6.02 44.04 31.00
N ILE A 163 5.41 44.01 32.19
CA ILE A 163 4.18 44.73 32.51
C ILE A 163 4.52 46.22 32.56
N SER A 164 3.92 47.02 31.67
CA SER A 164 3.86 48.48 31.81
C SER A 164 2.42 48.89 32.08
N GLU A 165 2.18 49.31 33.32
CA GLU A 165 1.05 50.15 33.71
C GLU A 165 1.12 51.54 33.07
N LYS A 166 -0.06 52.20 33.08
CA LYS A 166 -0.37 53.63 32.88
C LYS A 166 -0.62 54.02 31.42
N GLY A 167 -1.69 54.76 31.09
CA GLY A 167 -2.71 55.41 31.91
C GLY A 167 -3.43 56.48 31.10
N LYS A 168 -4.51 57.01 31.70
CA LYS A 168 -5.46 58.05 31.26
C LYS A 168 -6.58 57.62 30.34
#